data_AF-M7SYF8-F1
#
_entry.id   AF-M7SYF8-F1
#
_cell.length_a   1.000
_cell.length_b   1.000
_cell.length_c   1.000
_cell.angle_alpha   90.00
_cell.angle_beta   90.00
_cell.angle_gamma   90.00
#
_symmetry.space_group_name_H-M   'P 1'
#
loop_
_entity.id
_entity.type
_entity.pdbx_description
1 polymer ?
#
loop_
_entity_poly.entity_id
_entity_poly.type
_entity_poly.pdbx_seq_one_letter_code
_entity_poly.pdbx_strand_id
1 'polypeptide(L)'
;MRIPWSITTLWWCALTAVNGAPTQRLAAPPTEFTPNTRVGPGGSRFKDSPHFRIYDAASDAVADTIIQTLESAYDCFVNGQGWRSTGLSFNTENDDGPWYKMNVYSVADLGPNTAANTGTDMNEGLSFLNVVTQWMNTPSITVHEFGHAMTYAERYWINQGRTGAWWETVANFVADTFITSPICAESRAKYNQPEGDTLMNLQKVISDSYQVIVDGMSGGNYYDAWPFLVYIANNPDEYAGLGMANFRNVWLKYSRDSNETPLHVLQRLATLTSIQTVVGRYWARMAYVDIGHPKARDLFDRTKGNFNYAMRFIEAAIKAGVKRFISSKFGGNTQNGKTVSIFRKVSTKAKMVVILRKAAAVKFVTMILMGWKWWSVFDP
;
A
#
# COMPACT_ATOMS: atom_id res chain seq x y z
N MET A 1 -53.59 -3.90 -71.96
CA MET A 1 -54.06 -2.94 -70.94
C MET A 1 -54.18 -3.70 -69.63
N ARG A 2 -53.18 -3.60 -68.75
CA ARG A 2 -53.10 -4.33 -67.47
C ARG A 2 -52.63 -3.34 -66.41
N ILE A 3 -53.41 -3.21 -65.34
CA ILE A 3 -53.14 -2.37 -64.16
C ILE A 3 -52.47 -3.27 -63.11
N PRO A 4 -51.27 -2.94 -62.59
CA PRO A 4 -50.73 -3.61 -61.42
C PRO A 4 -51.13 -2.88 -60.12
N TRP A 5 -51.48 -3.67 -59.13
CA TRP A 5 -51.77 -3.26 -57.76
C TRP A 5 -50.47 -2.98 -56.99
N SER A 6 -50.43 -1.87 -56.24
CA SER A 6 -49.36 -1.55 -55.29
C SER A 6 -49.74 -2.02 -53.88
N ILE A 7 -48.84 -2.79 -53.26
CA ILE A 7 -48.91 -3.20 -51.85
C ILE A 7 -48.04 -2.23 -51.05
N THR A 8 -48.65 -1.49 -50.14
CA THR A 8 -47.96 -0.62 -49.17
C THR A 8 -47.82 -1.36 -47.84
N THR A 9 -46.60 -1.76 -47.49
CA THR A 9 -46.31 -2.42 -46.20
C THR A 9 -45.98 -1.35 -45.16
N LEU A 10 -46.88 -1.14 -44.20
CA LEU A 10 -46.67 -0.30 -43.01
C LEU A 10 -45.85 -1.08 -41.97
N TRP A 11 -44.62 -0.64 -41.72
CA TRP A 11 -43.81 -1.10 -40.59
C TRP A 11 -44.22 -0.34 -39.31
N TRP A 12 -44.77 -1.05 -38.34
CA TRP A 12 -44.93 -0.56 -36.97
C TRP A 12 -43.63 -0.81 -36.19
N CYS A 13 -42.90 0.26 -35.87
CA CYS A 13 -41.86 0.21 -34.84
C CYS A 13 -42.52 0.22 -33.46
N ALA A 14 -42.52 -0.92 -32.77
CA ALA A 14 -42.87 -1.00 -31.36
C ALA A 14 -41.72 -0.41 -30.53
N LEU A 15 -41.90 0.81 -30.02
CA LEU A 15 -41.08 1.38 -28.95
C LEU A 15 -41.43 0.64 -27.65
N THR A 16 -40.65 -0.37 -27.30
CA THR A 16 -40.67 -0.93 -25.94
C THR A 16 -39.97 0.05 -25.01
N ALA A 17 -40.75 0.80 -24.22
CA ALA A 17 -40.24 1.55 -23.10
C ALA A 17 -39.64 0.57 -22.09
N VAL A 18 -38.31 0.55 -21.99
CA VAL A 18 -37.62 -0.17 -20.93
C VAL A 18 -37.87 0.64 -19.65
N ASN A 19 -38.84 0.21 -18.85
CA ASN A 19 -39.02 0.69 -17.48
C ASN A 19 -37.78 0.26 -16.68
N GLY A 20 -36.74 1.09 -16.68
CA GLY A 20 -35.62 0.97 -15.76
C GLY A 20 -36.18 1.03 -14.34
N ALA A 21 -35.95 -0.03 -13.56
CA ALA A 21 -36.26 -0.02 -12.13
C ALA A 21 -35.62 1.23 -11.50
N PRO A 22 -36.32 1.94 -10.59
CA PRO A 22 -35.75 3.10 -9.94
C PRO A 22 -34.50 2.68 -9.17
N THR A 23 -33.34 3.14 -9.62
CA THR A 23 -32.09 3.01 -8.89
C THR A 23 -32.28 3.70 -7.53
N GLN A 24 -32.31 2.93 -6.44
CA GLN A 24 -32.35 3.52 -5.09
C GLN A 24 -31.18 4.50 -4.97
N ARG A 25 -31.51 5.77 -4.74
CA ARG A 25 -30.51 6.81 -4.51
C ARG A 25 -29.85 6.50 -3.18
N LEU A 26 -28.54 6.22 -3.21
CA LEU A 26 -27.74 6.08 -1.99
C LEU A 26 -27.95 7.32 -1.12
N ALA A 27 -28.30 7.11 0.14
CA ALA A 27 -28.47 8.19 1.08
C ALA A 27 -27.12 8.90 1.31
N ALA A 28 -27.12 10.23 1.28
CA ALA A 28 -25.92 10.99 1.59
C ALA A 28 -25.58 10.81 3.08
N PRO A 29 -24.30 10.69 3.45
CA PRO A 29 -23.92 10.59 4.85
C PRO A 29 -24.37 11.85 5.61
N PRO A 30 -24.90 11.72 6.83
CA PRO A 30 -25.30 12.85 7.65
C PRO A 30 -24.06 13.64 8.10
N THR A 31 -24.21 14.93 8.35
CA THR A 31 -23.12 15.77 8.88
C THR A 31 -22.66 15.34 10.27
N GLU A 32 -23.57 14.77 11.07
CA GLU A 32 -23.30 14.29 12.42
C GLU A 32 -23.72 12.81 12.51
N PHE A 33 -22.79 11.94 12.91
CA PHE A 33 -23.08 10.51 13.03
C PHE A 33 -23.72 10.18 14.38
N THR A 34 -24.46 9.07 14.42
CA THR A 34 -25.11 8.62 15.65
C THR A 34 -24.07 8.00 16.59
N PRO A 35 -24.03 8.35 17.88
CA PRO A 35 -23.12 7.66 18.78
C PRO A 35 -23.45 6.16 18.93
N ASN A 36 -22.43 5.32 19.05
CA ASN A 36 -22.61 3.88 19.28
C ASN A 36 -22.04 3.49 20.64
N THR A 37 -22.90 3.11 21.59
CA THR A 37 -22.49 2.67 22.93
C THR A 37 -22.28 1.17 23.07
N ARG A 38 -22.46 0.40 21.97
CA ARG A 38 -22.40 -1.07 21.97
C ARG A 38 -21.04 -1.63 21.57
N VAL A 39 -20.19 -0.82 20.96
CA VAL A 39 -18.90 -1.24 20.40
C VAL A 39 -17.76 -0.77 21.29
N GLY A 40 -16.89 -1.68 21.69
CA GLY A 40 -15.73 -1.40 22.54
C GLY A 40 -16.01 -1.48 24.05
N PRO A 41 -15.02 -1.16 24.91
CA PRO A 41 -15.12 -1.34 26.37
C PRO A 41 -16.14 -0.41 27.07
N GLY A 42 -16.67 0.61 26.38
CA GLY A 42 -17.59 1.59 26.95
C GLY A 42 -16.89 2.64 27.81
N GLY A 43 -17.68 3.40 28.58
CA GLY A 43 -17.20 4.51 29.40
C GLY A 43 -18.31 5.54 29.64
N SER A 44 -18.16 6.35 30.68
CA SER A 44 -19.18 7.36 31.05
C SER A 44 -18.74 8.80 30.77
N ARG A 45 -17.43 9.06 30.64
CA ARG A 45 -16.89 10.36 30.27
C ARG A 45 -16.44 10.31 28.81
N PHE A 46 -17.04 11.15 27.99
CA PHE A 46 -16.70 11.21 26.58
C PHE A 46 -16.82 12.62 26.02
N LYS A 47 -16.16 12.85 24.89
CA LYS A 47 -16.32 14.04 24.05
C LYS A 47 -16.60 13.60 22.62
N ASP A 48 -17.59 14.24 22.01
CA ASP A 48 -18.02 13.94 20.64
C ASP A 48 -17.48 14.97 19.64
N SER A 49 -17.24 14.49 18.43
CA SER A 49 -17.09 15.26 17.20
C SER A 49 -17.99 14.64 16.12
N PRO A 50 -18.22 15.27 14.96
CA PRO A 50 -19.09 14.74 13.92
C PRO A 50 -19.00 13.24 13.66
N HIS A 51 -17.78 12.70 13.52
CA HIS A 51 -17.54 11.30 13.16
C HIS A 51 -16.95 10.45 14.31
N PHE A 52 -16.53 11.04 15.42
CA PHE A 52 -15.80 10.34 16.48
C PHE A 52 -16.39 10.58 17.87
N ARG A 53 -16.24 9.59 18.73
CA ARG A 53 -16.47 9.70 20.17
C ARG A 53 -15.21 9.29 20.93
N ILE A 54 -14.67 10.20 21.72
CA ILE A 54 -13.47 9.98 22.52
C ILE A 54 -13.85 9.69 23.96
N TYR A 55 -13.55 8.50 24.45
CA TYR A 55 -13.78 8.05 25.81
C TYR A 55 -12.55 8.26 26.70
N ASP A 56 -12.80 8.78 27.90
CA ASP A 56 -11.87 8.81 29.02
C ASP A 56 -10.50 9.46 28.78
N ALA A 57 -10.38 10.33 27.77
CA ALA A 57 -9.17 11.13 27.53
C ALA A 57 -8.70 11.86 28.81
N ALA A 58 -7.39 11.98 29.02
CA ALA A 58 -6.83 12.56 30.25
C ALA A 58 -7.38 13.96 30.58
N SER A 59 -7.71 14.76 29.57
CA SER A 59 -8.39 16.04 29.70
C SER A 59 -9.16 16.39 28.42
N ASP A 60 -10.02 17.41 28.49
CA ASP A 60 -10.72 17.93 27.31
C ASP A 60 -9.76 18.43 26.23
N ALA A 61 -8.61 18.99 26.62
CA ALA A 61 -7.59 19.43 25.66
C ALA A 61 -6.96 18.25 24.89
N VAL A 62 -6.77 17.11 25.56
CA VAL A 62 -6.33 15.87 24.91
C VAL A 62 -7.42 15.35 23.97
N ALA A 63 -8.68 15.36 24.41
CA ALA A 63 -9.82 14.98 23.58
C ALA A 63 -9.95 15.88 22.33
N ASP A 64 -9.75 17.20 22.48
CA ASP A 64 -9.80 18.14 21.36
C ASP A 64 -8.67 17.92 20.36
N THR A 65 -7.47 17.62 20.84
CA THR A 65 -6.31 17.36 19.97
C THR A 65 -6.56 16.12 19.11
N ILE A 66 -6.98 15.01 19.72
CA ILE A 66 -7.26 13.78 18.96
C ILE A 66 -8.47 13.94 18.03
N ILE A 67 -9.51 14.69 18.44
CA ILE A 67 -10.65 15.02 17.56
C ILE A 67 -10.16 15.77 16.34
N GLN A 68 -9.34 16.82 16.51
CA GLN A 68 -8.80 17.58 15.38
C GLN A 68 -7.97 16.70 14.45
N THR A 69 -7.12 15.83 14.99
CA THR A 69 -6.32 14.89 14.18
C THR A 69 -7.21 13.91 13.40
N LEU A 70 -8.18 13.27 14.05
CA LEU A 70 -9.02 12.25 13.42
C LEU A 70 -10.05 12.84 12.45
N GLU A 71 -10.66 13.98 12.77
CA GLU A 71 -11.53 14.70 11.83
C GLU A 71 -10.75 15.20 10.60
N SER A 72 -9.49 15.60 10.77
CA SER A 72 -8.60 15.93 9.65
C SER A 72 -8.29 14.71 8.78
N ALA A 73 -7.98 13.57 9.38
CA ALA A 73 -7.74 12.33 8.65
C ALA A 73 -9.00 11.83 7.93
N TYR A 74 -10.17 11.91 8.58
CA TYR A 74 -11.46 11.58 7.98
C TYR A 74 -11.77 12.48 6.78
N ASP A 75 -11.58 13.79 6.94
CA ASP A 75 -11.76 14.76 5.86
C ASP A 75 -10.83 14.46 4.68
N CYS A 76 -9.55 14.13 4.93
CA CYS A 76 -8.63 13.78 3.85
C CYS A 76 -9.02 12.49 3.13
N PHE A 77 -9.16 11.37 3.87
CA PHE A 77 -9.27 10.04 3.24
C PHE A 77 -10.70 9.69 2.86
N VAL A 78 -11.67 9.93 3.76
CA VAL A 78 -13.06 9.55 3.52
C VAL A 78 -13.72 10.58 2.59
N ASN A 79 -13.68 11.87 2.95
CA ASN A 79 -14.31 12.90 2.12
C ASN A 79 -13.48 13.22 0.86
N GLY A 80 -12.17 13.37 1.00
CA GLY A 80 -11.29 13.77 -0.09
C GLY A 80 -10.91 12.65 -1.04
N GLN A 81 -10.50 11.48 -0.52
CA GLN A 81 -10.04 10.34 -1.33
C GLN A 81 -11.11 9.27 -1.57
N GLY A 82 -12.29 9.41 -0.95
CA GLY A 82 -13.43 8.53 -1.17
C GLY A 82 -13.23 7.11 -0.66
N TRP A 83 -12.47 6.94 0.43
CA TRP A 83 -12.46 5.70 1.22
C TRP A 83 -13.82 5.46 1.85
N ARG A 84 -14.16 4.20 2.13
CA ARG A 84 -15.41 3.91 2.82
C ARG A 84 -15.38 4.45 4.25
N SER A 85 -16.49 5.05 4.67
CA SER A 85 -16.61 5.62 6.02
C SER A 85 -16.51 4.54 7.10
N THR A 86 -15.71 4.80 8.13
CA THR A 86 -15.59 3.93 9.32
C THR A 86 -16.85 3.90 10.18
N GLY A 87 -17.80 4.81 9.93
CA GLY A 87 -19.09 4.81 10.60
C GLY A 87 -20.10 3.83 10.00
N LEU A 88 -19.76 3.15 8.91
CA LEU A 88 -20.62 2.17 8.28
C LEU A 88 -20.17 0.75 8.64
N SER A 89 -21.15 -0.08 9.01
CA SER A 89 -20.89 -1.48 9.28
C SER A 89 -20.31 -2.19 8.05
N PHE A 90 -19.30 -3.03 8.21
CA PHE A 90 -18.81 -3.90 7.14
C PHE A 90 -19.74 -5.09 6.85
N ASN A 91 -20.74 -5.32 7.72
CA ASN A 91 -21.75 -6.37 7.55
C ASN A 91 -22.89 -5.95 6.60
N THR A 92 -22.96 -4.68 6.17
CA THR A 92 -23.99 -4.19 5.23
C THR A 92 -23.51 -4.22 3.79
N GLU A 93 -24.41 -4.54 2.85
CA GLU A 93 -24.10 -4.58 1.40
C GLU A 93 -24.19 -3.21 0.71
N ASN A 94 -24.76 -2.23 1.41
CA ASN A 94 -24.99 -0.86 0.96
C ASN A 94 -24.39 0.15 1.96
N ASP A 95 -24.23 1.37 1.48
CA ASP A 95 -23.64 2.50 2.22
C ASP A 95 -24.69 3.57 2.55
N ASP A 96 -25.92 3.14 2.82
CA ASP A 96 -27.10 3.96 3.15
C ASP A 96 -27.35 4.07 4.66
N GLY A 97 -26.38 3.65 5.47
CA GLY A 97 -26.42 3.75 6.92
C GLY A 97 -27.03 2.53 7.61
N PRO A 98 -27.30 2.61 8.92
CA PRO A 98 -27.03 3.75 9.80
C PRO A 98 -25.53 4.10 9.91
N TRP A 99 -25.23 5.38 10.13
CA TRP A 99 -23.87 5.88 10.35
C TRP A 99 -23.60 6.10 11.83
N TYR A 100 -22.52 5.50 12.31
CA TYR A 100 -22.11 5.56 13.70
C TYR A 100 -20.80 6.30 13.90
N LYS A 101 -20.69 7.06 14.99
CA LYS A 101 -19.40 7.60 15.42
C LYS A 101 -18.44 6.44 15.71
N MET A 102 -17.20 6.55 15.26
CA MET A 102 -16.17 5.60 15.65
C MET A 102 -15.69 5.92 17.07
N ASN A 103 -15.67 4.91 17.93
CA ASN A 103 -15.24 5.07 19.32
C ASN A 103 -13.72 5.00 19.43
N VAL A 104 -13.16 5.86 20.27
CA VAL A 104 -11.74 5.90 20.60
C VAL A 104 -11.59 5.93 22.12
N TYR A 105 -10.89 4.95 22.68
CA TYR A 105 -10.74 4.75 24.11
C TYR A 105 -9.33 5.09 24.58
N SER A 106 -9.22 5.99 25.56
CA SER A 106 -7.99 6.18 26.32
C SER A 106 -7.83 5.00 27.29
N VAL A 107 -6.77 4.21 27.12
CA VAL A 107 -6.49 3.06 28.01
C VAL A 107 -5.18 3.24 28.75
N ALA A 108 -5.06 2.61 29.92
CA ALA A 108 -3.86 2.74 30.75
C ALA A 108 -2.66 1.97 30.17
N ASP A 109 -2.91 0.78 29.64
CA ASP A 109 -1.88 -0.12 29.12
C ASP A 109 -2.51 -1.11 28.12
N LEU A 110 -1.72 -1.53 27.13
CA LEU A 110 -2.05 -2.58 26.15
C LEU A 110 -0.99 -3.70 26.12
N GLY A 111 -0.03 -3.65 27.07
CA GLY A 111 1.10 -4.54 27.15
C GLY A 111 2.37 -3.97 26.51
N PRO A 112 3.51 -4.67 26.68
CA PRO A 112 4.81 -4.17 26.25
C PRO A 112 4.84 -3.80 24.76
N ASN A 113 5.41 -2.63 24.46
CA ASN A 113 5.61 -2.10 23.11
C ASN A 113 4.32 -1.89 22.28
N THR A 114 3.14 -1.83 22.92
CA THR A 114 1.87 -1.58 22.23
C THR A 114 1.36 -0.20 22.59
N ALA A 115 1.39 0.73 21.62
CA ALA A 115 0.96 2.10 21.83
C ALA A 115 -0.56 2.29 21.63
N ALA A 116 -1.14 1.51 20.72
CA ALA A 116 -2.54 1.49 20.41
C ALA A 116 -2.88 0.16 19.73
N ASN A 117 -4.18 -0.13 19.61
CA ASN A 117 -4.68 -1.17 18.71
C ASN A 117 -6.06 -0.80 18.19
N THR A 118 -6.42 -1.44 17.08
CA THR A 118 -7.75 -1.36 16.48
C THR A 118 -8.53 -2.62 16.80
N GLY A 119 -9.60 -2.48 17.58
CA GLY A 119 -10.56 -3.53 17.86
C GLY A 119 -11.70 -3.54 16.86
N THR A 120 -12.37 -4.68 16.75
CA THR A 120 -13.60 -4.83 15.98
C THR A 120 -14.68 -5.54 16.78
N ASP A 121 -15.90 -5.05 16.63
CA ASP A 121 -17.09 -5.81 16.99
C ASP A 121 -17.61 -6.50 15.74
N MET A 122 -17.47 -7.82 15.69
CA MET A 122 -17.88 -8.62 14.52
C MET A 122 -19.40 -8.66 14.34
N ASN A 123 -20.18 -8.50 15.41
CA ASN A 123 -21.64 -8.54 15.35
C ASN A 123 -22.18 -7.23 14.76
N GLU A 124 -21.70 -6.11 15.28
CA GLU A 124 -22.06 -4.77 14.80
C GLU A 124 -21.36 -4.44 13.47
N GLY A 125 -20.25 -5.11 13.17
CA GLY A 125 -19.45 -4.90 11.97
C GLY A 125 -18.71 -3.56 11.99
N LEU A 126 -18.29 -3.10 13.16
CA LEU A 126 -17.70 -1.78 13.36
C LEU A 126 -16.38 -1.88 14.12
N SER A 127 -15.43 -1.02 13.76
CA SER A 127 -14.15 -0.89 14.44
C SER A 127 -14.19 0.18 15.55
N PHE A 128 -13.28 0.04 16.50
CA PHE A 128 -12.98 1.04 17.53
C PHE A 128 -11.48 1.06 17.82
N LEU A 129 -10.97 2.14 18.40
CA LEU A 129 -9.56 2.26 18.73
C LEU A 129 -9.34 2.22 20.23
N ASN A 130 -8.33 1.51 20.70
CA ASN A 130 -7.78 1.71 22.04
C ASN A 130 -6.41 2.36 21.87
N VAL A 131 -6.20 3.48 22.56
CA VAL A 131 -4.95 4.23 22.49
C VAL A 131 -4.44 4.41 23.91
N VAL A 132 -3.22 3.98 24.19
CA VAL A 132 -2.62 4.19 25.50
C VAL A 132 -2.52 5.69 25.75
N THR A 133 -2.96 6.15 26.93
CA THR A 133 -3.20 7.57 27.25
C THR A 133 -2.08 8.52 26.80
N GLN A 134 -0.81 8.12 26.98
CA GLN A 134 0.34 8.96 26.60
C GLN A 134 0.49 9.19 25.08
N TRP A 135 -0.10 8.32 24.25
CA TRP A 135 0.00 8.35 22.79
C TRP A 135 -1.22 8.96 22.09
N MET A 136 -2.25 9.37 22.84
CA MET A 136 -3.47 9.95 22.27
C MET A 136 -3.24 11.16 21.37
N ASN A 137 -2.21 11.96 21.66
CA ASN A 137 -1.88 13.15 20.88
C ASN A 137 -0.77 12.89 19.85
N THR A 138 -0.55 11.63 19.45
CA THR A 138 0.49 11.27 18.49
C THR A 138 -0.14 10.87 17.15
N PRO A 139 -0.14 11.77 16.14
CA PRO A 139 -0.82 11.50 14.87
C PRO A 139 -0.31 10.25 14.15
N SER A 140 0.99 9.96 14.24
CA SER A 140 1.55 8.74 13.62
C SER A 140 1.00 7.44 14.22
N ILE A 141 0.43 7.49 15.42
CA ILE A 141 -0.20 6.35 16.09
C ILE A 141 -1.71 6.38 15.86
N THR A 142 -2.39 7.49 16.17
CA THR A 142 -3.85 7.55 16.07
C THR A 142 -4.36 7.44 14.64
N VAL A 143 -3.65 8.03 13.66
CA VAL A 143 -4.02 7.92 12.24
C VAL A 143 -3.60 6.58 11.65
N HIS A 144 -2.58 5.92 12.20
CA HIS A 144 -2.23 4.55 11.86
C HIS A 144 -3.41 3.61 12.22
N GLU A 145 -3.90 3.70 13.46
CA GLU A 145 -5.06 2.91 13.89
C GLU A 145 -6.33 3.27 13.11
N PHE A 146 -6.52 4.54 12.76
CA PHE A 146 -7.60 4.92 11.85
C PHE A 146 -7.47 4.27 10.46
N GLY A 147 -6.24 4.06 9.97
CA GLY A 147 -5.96 3.28 8.76
C GLY A 147 -6.47 1.84 8.86
N HIS A 148 -6.21 1.17 9.98
CA HIS A 148 -6.78 -0.15 10.26
C HIS A 148 -8.31 -0.12 10.26
N ALA A 149 -8.93 0.83 10.97
CA ALA A 149 -10.38 1.01 10.99
C ALA A 149 -10.98 1.21 9.59
N MET A 150 -10.33 2.00 8.72
CA MET A 150 -10.74 2.16 7.33
C MET A 150 -10.66 0.84 6.56
N THR A 151 -9.55 0.09 6.68
CA THR A 151 -9.48 -1.22 6.03
C THR A 151 -10.52 -2.21 6.57
N TYR A 152 -10.90 -2.11 7.85
CA TYR A 152 -12.02 -2.90 8.38
C TYR A 152 -13.35 -2.55 7.72
N ALA A 153 -13.59 -1.26 7.49
CA ALA A 153 -14.79 -0.79 6.81
C ALA A 153 -14.90 -1.33 5.37
N GLU A 154 -13.80 -1.69 4.71
CA GLU A 154 -13.74 -2.13 3.31
C GLU A 154 -14.25 -3.56 3.02
N ARG A 155 -15.21 -4.06 3.81
CA ARG A 155 -16.01 -5.31 3.64
C ARG A 155 -15.26 -6.56 3.19
N TYR A 156 -14.93 -6.66 1.92
CA TYR A 156 -14.31 -7.85 1.34
C TYR A 156 -12.83 -7.96 1.68
N TRP A 157 -12.18 -6.88 2.12
CA TRP A 157 -10.79 -6.92 2.57
C TRP A 157 -10.55 -7.85 3.77
N ILE A 158 -11.47 -7.87 4.74
CA ILE A 158 -11.22 -8.38 6.10
C ILE A 158 -11.38 -9.89 6.25
N ASN A 159 -12.12 -10.55 5.35
CA ASN A 159 -12.37 -12.00 5.39
C ASN A 159 -11.42 -12.78 4.47
N GLN A 160 -10.14 -12.40 4.42
CA GLN A 160 -9.14 -13.00 3.55
C GLN A 160 -7.81 -13.19 4.29
N GLY A 161 -7.35 -14.44 4.45
CA GLY A 161 -6.10 -14.71 5.18
C GLY A 161 -4.86 -14.05 4.54
N ARG A 162 -4.85 -13.84 3.23
CA ARG A 162 -3.73 -13.26 2.49
C ARG A 162 -3.63 -11.73 2.55
N THR A 163 -4.64 -11.03 3.07
CA THR A 163 -4.57 -9.58 3.32
C THR A 163 -3.87 -9.27 4.64
N GLY A 164 -3.79 -10.23 5.57
CA GLY A 164 -3.17 -10.06 6.89
C GLY A 164 -1.72 -9.57 6.84
N ALA A 165 -0.91 -10.03 5.88
CA ALA A 165 0.47 -9.56 5.74
C ALA A 165 0.59 -8.06 5.35
N TRP A 166 -0.50 -7.44 4.92
CA TRP A 166 -0.55 -6.03 4.53
C TRP A 166 -1.15 -5.13 5.60
N TRP A 167 -1.69 -5.70 6.68
CA TRP A 167 -2.39 -4.99 7.73
C TRP A 167 -1.63 -3.74 8.21
N GLU A 168 -0.43 -3.91 8.76
CA GLU A 168 0.42 -2.79 9.24
C GLU A 168 0.96 -1.92 8.11
N THR A 169 1.17 -2.52 6.94
CA THR A 169 1.63 -1.81 5.75
C THR A 169 0.62 -0.74 5.32
N VAL A 170 -0.68 -1.04 5.34
CA VAL A 170 -1.70 -0.06 4.96
C VAL A 170 -1.84 1.03 6.02
N ALA A 171 -1.84 0.67 7.30
CA ALA A 171 -1.94 1.65 8.39
C ALA A 171 -0.77 2.64 8.40
N ASN A 172 0.46 2.18 8.18
CA ASN A 172 1.61 3.08 8.05
C ASN A 172 1.55 3.94 6.77
N PHE A 173 1.04 3.41 5.66
CA PHE A 173 0.78 4.23 4.47
C PHE A 173 -0.19 5.37 4.79
N VAL A 174 -1.30 5.09 5.49
CA VAL A 174 -2.31 6.09 5.85
C VAL A 174 -1.70 7.14 6.77
N ALA A 175 -0.99 6.74 7.82
CA ALA A 175 -0.35 7.66 8.76
C ALA A 175 0.69 8.56 8.08
N ASP A 176 1.62 7.97 7.31
CA ASP A 176 2.67 8.75 6.64
C ASP A 176 2.09 9.68 5.56
N THR A 177 1.09 9.21 4.80
CA THR A 177 0.39 10.04 3.81
C THR A 177 -0.31 11.22 4.48
N PHE A 178 -1.00 10.98 5.60
CA PHE A 178 -1.62 12.05 6.38
C PHE A 178 -0.61 13.08 6.87
N ILE A 179 0.55 12.64 7.35
CA ILE A 179 1.56 13.53 7.93
C ILE A 179 2.28 14.35 6.86
N THR A 180 2.57 13.75 5.71
CA THR A 180 3.56 14.28 4.76
C THR A 180 3.00 14.68 3.41
N SER A 181 1.88 14.09 2.97
CA SER A 181 1.43 14.25 1.60
C SER A 181 0.73 15.59 1.38
N PRO A 182 0.96 16.28 0.26
CA PRO A 182 0.16 17.43 -0.16
C PRO A 182 -1.34 17.12 -0.30
N ILE A 183 -1.70 15.85 -0.53
CA ILE A 183 -3.09 15.41 -0.71
C ILE A 183 -3.93 15.65 0.55
N CYS A 184 -3.32 15.59 1.74
CA CYS A 184 -3.98 15.92 3.00
C CYS A 184 -3.67 17.35 3.49
N ALA A 185 -3.00 18.20 2.72
CA ALA A 185 -2.57 19.51 3.19
C ALA A 185 -3.75 20.44 3.51
N GLU A 186 -4.80 20.43 2.70
CA GLU A 186 -6.01 21.24 2.94
C GLU A 186 -6.73 20.79 4.22
N SER A 187 -6.96 19.48 4.37
CA SER A 187 -7.56 18.92 5.59
C SER A 187 -6.67 19.18 6.81
N ARG A 188 -5.35 19.06 6.70
CA ARG A 188 -4.43 19.41 7.80
C ARG A 188 -4.58 20.88 8.19
N ALA A 189 -4.56 21.80 7.22
CA ALA A 189 -4.73 23.24 7.48
C ALA A 189 -6.09 23.56 8.11
N LYS A 190 -7.18 22.97 7.61
CA LYS A 190 -8.55 23.15 8.12
C LYS A 190 -8.70 22.80 9.61
N TYR A 191 -7.94 21.80 10.07
CA TYR A 191 -7.99 21.30 11.45
C TYR A 191 -6.71 21.62 12.25
N ASN A 192 -5.92 22.61 11.81
CA ASN A 192 -4.70 23.08 12.47
C ASN A 192 -3.67 21.97 12.77
N GLN A 193 -3.57 20.96 11.89
CA GLN A 193 -2.59 19.89 11.99
C GLN A 193 -1.31 20.27 11.22
N PRO A 194 -0.11 20.13 11.82
CA PRO A 194 1.13 20.42 11.12
C PRO A 194 1.47 19.33 10.11
N GLU A 195 2.17 19.72 9.03
CA GLU A 195 2.94 18.75 8.25
C GLU A 195 4.13 18.27 9.10
N GLY A 196 4.50 16.99 8.98
CA GLY A 196 5.62 16.40 9.72
C GLY A 196 6.67 15.75 8.82
N ASP A 197 7.61 15.07 9.48
CA ASP A 197 8.59 14.21 8.83
C ASP A 197 7.97 12.86 8.45
N THR A 198 8.57 12.21 7.45
CA THR A 198 8.16 10.86 7.05
C THR A 198 8.47 9.81 8.12
N LEU A 199 7.62 8.80 8.22
CA LEU A 199 7.79 7.62 9.06
C LEU A 199 8.77 6.60 8.44
N MET A 200 9.38 6.92 7.30
CA MET A 200 10.14 5.96 6.50
C MET A 200 11.45 5.53 7.17
N ASN A 201 11.56 4.24 7.45
CA ASN A 201 12.82 3.61 7.84
C ASN A 201 13.66 3.25 6.61
N LEU A 202 14.34 4.24 6.04
CA LEU A 202 15.18 4.06 4.84
C LEU A 202 16.24 2.96 5.01
N GLN A 203 16.82 2.83 6.20
CA GLN A 203 17.81 1.80 6.47
C GLN A 203 17.22 0.41 6.25
N LYS A 204 16.02 0.15 6.80
CA LYS A 204 15.32 -1.12 6.67
C LYS A 204 14.91 -1.36 5.22
N VAL A 205 14.19 -0.42 4.60
CA VAL A 205 13.67 -0.59 3.23
C VAL A 205 14.78 -0.80 2.19
N ILE A 206 15.88 -0.04 2.29
CA ILE A 206 17.00 -0.16 1.34
C ILE A 206 17.86 -1.39 1.64
N SER A 207 18.20 -1.63 2.91
CA SER A 207 19.09 -2.75 3.28
C SER A 207 18.45 -4.11 3.10
N ASP A 208 17.14 -4.19 3.35
CA ASP A 208 16.37 -5.42 3.22
C ASP A 208 15.61 -5.50 1.89
N SER A 209 16.05 -4.74 0.87
CA SER A 209 15.46 -4.74 -0.48
C SER A 209 15.52 -6.09 -1.22
N TYR A 210 16.23 -7.08 -0.67
CA TYR A 210 16.19 -8.47 -1.14
C TYR A 210 15.00 -9.28 -0.62
N GLN A 211 14.31 -8.80 0.41
CA GLN A 211 13.11 -9.42 0.92
C GLN A 211 11.98 -9.32 -0.12
N VAL A 212 10.98 -10.18 0.03
CA VAL A 212 9.75 -10.05 -0.75
C VAL A 212 9.09 -8.69 -0.46
N ILE A 213 8.30 -8.18 -1.41
CA ILE A 213 7.74 -6.83 -1.33
C ILE A 213 6.97 -6.60 -0.02
N VAL A 214 6.26 -7.62 0.46
CA VAL A 214 5.57 -7.64 1.75
C VAL A 214 5.82 -8.98 2.43
N ASP A 215 6.39 -8.92 3.62
CA ASP A 215 6.71 -10.03 4.51
C ASP A 215 6.13 -9.76 5.90
N GLY A 216 4.98 -10.40 6.19
CA GLY A 216 4.29 -10.30 7.47
C GLY A 216 4.84 -11.23 8.55
N MET A 217 5.96 -11.92 8.33
CA MET A 217 6.58 -12.76 9.36
C MET A 217 7.37 -11.92 10.38
N SER A 218 7.58 -12.48 11.58
CA SER A 218 8.47 -11.87 12.58
C SER A 218 9.87 -11.62 12.01
N GLY A 219 10.32 -10.37 12.02
CA GLY A 219 11.59 -9.94 11.42
C GLY A 219 11.54 -9.61 9.92
N GLY A 220 10.37 -9.73 9.30
CA GLY A 220 10.08 -9.27 7.94
C GLY A 220 10.07 -7.74 7.79
N ASN A 221 9.27 -7.23 6.86
CA ASN A 221 9.13 -5.79 6.58
C ASN A 221 7.67 -5.31 6.76
N TYR A 222 6.92 -5.97 7.64
CA TYR A 222 5.50 -5.77 7.88
C TYR A 222 5.07 -4.30 8.09
N TYR A 223 5.89 -3.53 8.82
CA TYR A 223 5.70 -2.10 9.07
C TYR A 223 6.44 -1.19 8.08
N ASP A 224 7.27 -1.73 7.19
CA ASP A 224 8.20 -0.95 6.35
C ASP A 224 7.92 -1.09 4.85
N ALA A 225 6.99 -1.96 4.44
CA ALA A 225 6.68 -2.20 3.03
C ALA A 225 5.79 -1.13 2.38
N TRP A 226 5.24 -0.20 3.17
CA TRP A 226 4.29 0.82 2.72
C TRP A 226 4.82 1.82 1.67
N PRO A 227 6.13 2.06 1.48
CA PRO A 227 6.59 2.91 0.39
C PRO A 227 6.20 2.36 -0.99
N PHE A 228 5.93 1.06 -1.12
CA PHE A 228 5.33 0.50 -2.32
C PHE A 228 3.93 1.09 -2.58
N LEU A 229 3.10 1.20 -1.54
CA LEU A 229 1.76 1.81 -1.66
C LEU A 229 1.84 3.29 -2.05
N VAL A 230 2.81 4.03 -1.49
CA VAL A 230 3.10 5.41 -1.91
C VAL A 230 3.46 5.49 -3.38
N TYR A 231 4.33 4.61 -3.87
CA TYR A 231 4.69 4.56 -5.29
C TYR A 231 3.48 4.30 -6.19
N ILE A 232 2.59 3.38 -5.81
CA ILE A 232 1.34 3.12 -6.53
C ILE A 232 0.42 4.35 -6.52
N ALA A 233 0.28 5.00 -5.36
CA ALA A 233 -0.61 6.14 -5.17
C ALA A 233 -0.11 7.41 -5.88
N ASN A 234 1.20 7.68 -5.86
CA ASN A 234 1.79 8.82 -6.55
C ASN A 234 1.98 8.56 -8.05
N ASN A 235 2.13 7.30 -8.43
CA ASN A 235 2.26 6.84 -9.82
C ASN A 235 3.28 7.65 -10.66
N PRO A 236 4.54 7.79 -10.22
CA PRO A 236 5.52 8.63 -10.91
C PRO A 236 5.95 8.07 -12.29
N ASP A 237 5.56 6.83 -12.60
CA ASP A 237 5.75 6.18 -13.92
C ASP A 237 4.52 6.29 -14.82
N GLU A 238 3.45 6.96 -14.39
CA GLU A 238 2.24 7.23 -15.16
C GLU A 238 1.55 5.96 -15.70
N TYR A 239 1.57 4.86 -14.93
CA TYR A 239 0.88 3.63 -15.33
C TYR A 239 -0.64 3.84 -15.33
N ALA A 240 -1.27 3.47 -16.44
CA ALA A 240 -2.71 3.52 -16.58
C ALA A 240 -3.42 2.73 -15.48
N GLY A 241 -4.39 3.37 -14.81
CA GLY A 241 -5.20 2.76 -13.74
C GLY A 241 -4.55 2.75 -12.36
N LEU A 242 -3.32 3.25 -12.21
CA LEU A 242 -2.72 3.59 -10.91
C LEU A 242 -2.92 5.09 -10.59
N GLY A 243 -2.38 5.54 -9.45
CA GLY A 243 -2.53 6.92 -8.96
C GLY A 243 -3.61 7.07 -7.89
N MET A 244 -3.56 8.16 -7.11
CA MET A 244 -4.38 8.34 -5.91
C MET A 244 -5.89 8.27 -6.20
N ALA A 245 -6.33 8.86 -7.31
CA ALA A 245 -7.74 8.80 -7.75
C ALA A 245 -8.26 7.37 -7.93
N ASN A 246 -7.37 6.43 -8.25
CA ASN A 246 -7.70 5.01 -8.39
C ASN A 246 -7.29 4.17 -7.18
N PHE A 247 -6.52 4.72 -6.25
CA PHE A 247 -5.88 3.97 -5.18
C PHE A 247 -6.88 3.31 -4.23
N ARG A 248 -8.02 3.94 -3.95
CA ARG A 248 -9.11 3.31 -3.19
C ARG A 248 -9.57 1.97 -3.77
N ASN A 249 -9.45 1.78 -5.09
CA ASN A 249 -9.85 0.53 -5.74
C ASN A 249 -8.93 -0.64 -5.35
N VAL A 250 -7.74 -0.38 -4.82
CA VAL A 250 -6.86 -1.41 -4.26
C VAL A 250 -7.55 -2.16 -3.12
N TRP A 251 -8.43 -1.48 -2.38
CA TRP A 251 -9.16 -2.02 -1.23
C TRP A 251 -10.60 -2.40 -1.57
N LEU A 252 -11.23 -1.71 -2.52
CA LEU A 252 -12.63 -1.95 -2.90
C LEU A 252 -12.85 -3.14 -3.85
N LYS A 253 -11.89 -3.45 -4.74
CA LYS A 253 -12.09 -4.41 -5.84
C LYS A 253 -11.69 -5.85 -5.51
N TYR A 254 -11.85 -6.24 -4.25
CA TYR A 254 -11.77 -7.63 -3.85
C TYR A 254 -13.05 -8.37 -4.20
N SER A 255 -12.89 -9.60 -4.66
CA SER A 255 -14.01 -10.53 -4.70
C SER A 255 -14.22 -11.10 -3.30
N ARG A 256 -15.47 -11.32 -2.91
CA ARG A 256 -15.82 -11.94 -1.63
C ARG A 256 -15.12 -13.31 -1.53
N ASP A 257 -14.51 -13.58 -0.37
CA ASP A 257 -13.87 -14.85 -0.02
C ASP A 257 -12.80 -15.34 -1.04
N SER A 258 -12.19 -14.44 -1.81
CA SER A 258 -11.25 -14.81 -2.87
C SER A 258 -9.85 -15.19 -2.37
N ASN A 259 -9.52 -14.77 -1.14
CA ASN A 259 -8.19 -14.92 -0.54
C ASN A 259 -7.08 -14.40 -1.47
N GLU A 260 -7.36 -13.29 -2.15
CA GLU A 260 -6.44 -12.53 -2.98
C GLU A 260 -5.50 -11.68 -2.12
N THR A 261 -4.43 -11.20 -2.75
CA THR A 261 -3.55 -10.17 -2.17
C THR A 261 -3.77 -8.85 -2.90
N PRO A 262 -3.30 -7.71 -2.33
CA PRO A 262 -3.25 -6.43 -3.04
C PRO A 262 -2.60 -6.51 -4.42
N LEU A 263 -1.61 -7.38 -4.61
CA LEU A 263 -0.96 -7.57 -5.91
C LEU A 263 -1.91 -8.13 -6.99
N HIS A 264 -2.88 -8.97 -6.63
CA HIS A 264 -3.88 -9.47 -7.57
C HIS A 264 -4.84 -8.34 -8.00
N VAL A 265 -5.29 -7.53 -7.05
CA VAL A 265 -6.12 -6.36 -7.34
C VAL A 265 -5.36 -5.35 -8.20
N LEU A 266 -4.11 -5.05 -7.84
CA LEU A 266 -3.24 -4.16 -8.59
C LEU A 266 -2.96 -4.66 -10.01
N GLN A 267 -2.80 -5.98 -10.22
CA GLN A 267 -2.67 -6.56 -11.56
C GLN A 267 -3.92 -6.27 -12.42
N ARG A 268 -5.12 -6.23 -11.83
CA ARG A 268 -6.33 -5.82 -12.55
C ARG A 268 -6.37 -4.32 -12.82
N LEU A 269 -5.95 -3.51 -11.84
CA LEU A 269 -5.98 -2.05 -11.94
C LEU A 269 -4.95 -1.49 -12.92
N ALA A 270 -3.73 -2.03 -12.96
CA ALA A 270 -2.66 -1.57 -13.84
C ALA A 270 -2.91 -1.89 -15.33
N THR A 271 -4.02 -2.59 -15.65
CA THR A 271 -4.60 -2.94 -16.96
C THR A 271 -3.61 -3.46 -18.02
N LEU A 272 -2.75 -2.59 -18.53
CA LEU A 272 -1.78 -2.84 -19.59
C LEU A 272 -0.38 -3.20 -19.06
N THR A 273 -0.12 -2.97 -17.77
CA THR A 273 1.20 -3.23 -17.15
C THR A 273 1.11 -4.40 -16.17
N SER A 274 2.04 -5.35 -16.30
CA SER A 274 2.13 -6.46 -15.35
C SER A 274 2.54 -5.95 -13.97
N ILE A 275 2.00 -6.55 -12.90
CA ILE A 275 2.37 -6.18 -11.53
C ILE A 275 3.87 -6.42 -11.28
N GLN A 276 4.49 -7.39 -11.95
CA GLN A 276 5.93 -7.63 -11.90
C GLN A 276 6.73 -6.45 -12.46
N THR A 277 6.26 -5.83 -13.55
CA THR A 277 6.87 -4.62 -14.11
C THR A 277 6.76 -3.46 -13.12
N VAL A 278 5.58 -3.26 -12.53
CA VAL A 278 5.34 -2.22 -11.52
C VAL A 278 6.26 -2.39 -10.31
N VAL A 279 6.36 -3.61 -9.75
CA VAL A 279 7.26 -3.92 -8.63
C VAL A 279 8.74 -3.73 -9.01
N GLY A 280 9.14 -4.13 -10.22
CA GLY A 280 10.50 -3.92 -10.70
C GLY A 280 10.86 -2.42 -10.82
N ARG A 281 9.90 -1.60 -11.23
CA ARG A 281 10.09 -0.15 -11.39
C ARG A 281 10.05 0.58 -10.06
N TYR A 282 9.19 0.17 -9.13
CA TYR A 282 9.27 0.58 -7.74
C TYR A 282 10.70 0.43 -7.19
N TRP A 283 11.29 -0.76 -7.30
CA TRP A 283 12.66 -1.00 -6.80
C TRP A 283 13.71 -0.17 -7.53
N ALA A 284 13.56 0.03 -8.84
CA ALA A 284 14.45 0.91 -9.60
C ALA A 284 14.40 2.36 -9.08
N ARG A 285 13.21 2.86 -8.73
CA ARG A 285 13.03 4.20 -8.15
C ARG A 285 13.51 4.30 -6.71
N MET A 286 13.35 3.23 -5.92
CA MET A 286 13.84 3.17 -4.53
C MET A 286 15.36 3.27 -4.42
N ALA A 287 16.13 2.98 -5.47
CA ALA A 287 17.58 3.24 -5.51
C ALA A 287 17.93 4.71 -5.21
N TYR A 288 16.97 5.61 -5.45
CA TYR A 288 17.07 7.04 -5.21
C TYR A 288 15.87 7.58 -4.44
N VAL A 289 15.01 6.72 -3.89
CA VAL A 289 13.75 7.08 -3.19
C VAL A 289 12.91 8.06 -4.03
N ASP A 290 12.90 7.87 -5.34
CA ASP A 290 12.15 8.72 -6.29
C ASP A 290 10.72 8.20 -6.49
N ILE A 291 9.97 8.05 -5.41
CA ILE A 291 8.61 7.47 -5.44
C ILE A 291 7.50 8.52 -5.40
N GLY A 292 7.83 9.76 -5.78
CA GLY A 292 6.91 10.90 -5.65
C GLY A 292 6.67 11.34 -4.20
N HIS A 293 7.58 11.02 -3.27
CA HIS A 293 7.48 11.36 -1.85
C HIS A 293 8.59 12.36 -1.45
N PRO A 294 8.32 13.67 -1.43
CA PRO A 294 9.35 14.69 -1.22
C PRO A 294 10.08 14.56 0.12
N LYS A 295 9.37 14.34 1.23
CA LYS A 295 10.01 14.21 2.56
C LYS A 295 10.91 12.98 2.65
N ALA A 296 10.50 11.86 2.06
CA ALA A 296 11.33 10.67 1.98
C ALA A 296 12.56 10.87 1.10
N ARG A 297 12.40 11.62 0.01
CA ARG A 297 13.53 12.00 -0.84
C ARG A 297 14.53 12.91 -0.12
N ASP A 298 14.04 13.90 0.62
CA ASP A 298 14.88 14.76 1.46
C ASP A 298 15.61 13.96 2.53
N LEU A 299 14.92 13.04 3.21
CA LEU A 299 15.52 12.13 4.19
C LEU A 299 16.63 11.28 3.56
N PHE A 300 16.40 10.76 2.35
CA PHE A 300 17.38 10.00 1.60
C PHE A 300 18.61 10.85 1.25
N ASP A 301 18.40 12.06 0.73
CA ASP A 301 19.52 12.93 0.34
C ASP A 301 20.39 13.32 1.53
N ARG A 302 19.80 13.46 2.74
CA ARG A 302 20.54 13.66 4.00
C ARG A 302 21.29 12.42 4.49
N THR A 303 20.77 11.22 4.25
CA THR A 303 21.27 9.98 4.89
C THR A 303 22.03 9.04 3.96
N LYS A 304 21.99 9.29 2.64
CA LYS A 304 22.55 8.37 1.62
C LYS A 304 24.04 8.06 1.77
N GLY A 305 24.81 8.98 2.37
CA GLY A 305 26.23 8.75 2.68
C GLY A 305 26.48 7.66 3.74
N ASN A 306 25.47 7.34 4.54
CA ASN A 306 25.54 6.34 5.62
C ASN A 306 25.17 4.93 5.14
N PHE A 307 24.60 4.79 3.95
CA PHE A 307 24.24 3.49 3.40
C PHE A 307 25.47 2.85 2.75
N ASN A 308 25.89 1.69 3.26
CA ASN A 308 26.90 0.86 2.60
C ASN A 308 26.25 0.06 1.44
N TYR A 309 26.09 0.71 0.29
CA TYR A 309 25.49 0.10 -0.91
C TYR A 309 26.29 -1.09 -1.45
N ALA A 310 27.63 -1.03 -1.37
CA ALA A 310 28.51 -2.00 -2.02
C ALA A 310 28.54 -3.36 -1.32
N MET A 311 28.46 -3.38 0.02
CA MET A 311 28.49 -4.63 0.78
C MET A 311 27.09 -5.25 0.90
N ARG A 312 26.06 -4.42 1.09
CA ARG A 312 24.72 -4.94 1.39
C ARG A 312 23.99 -5.49 0.18
N PHE A 313 24.08 -4.90 -1.01
CA PHE A 313 23.41 -5.44 -2.20
C PHE A 313 24.01 -6.79 -2.64
N ILE A 314 25.33 -6.94 -2.49
CA ILE A 314 26.05 -8.18 -2.81
C ILE A 314 25.74 -9.26 -1.76
N GLU A 315 25.79 -8.94 -0.46
CA GLU A 315 25.40 -9.87 0.62
C GLU A 315 23.93 -10.28 0.54
N ALA A 316 23.04 -9.33 0.25
CA ALA A 316 21.62 -9.53 0.07
C ALA A 316 21.30 -10.43 -1.12
N ALA A 317 21.97 -10.21 -2.26
CA ALA A 317 21.87 -11.08 -3.43
C ALA A 317 22.39 -12.50 -3.12
N ILE A 318 23.53 -12.62 -2.41
CA ILE A 318 24.07 -13.91 -1.98
C ILE A 318 23.08 -14.63 -1.05
N LYS A 319 22.50 -13.92 -0.07
CA LYS A 319 21.51 -14.45 0.89
C LYS A 319 20.20 -14.85 0.23
N ALA A 320 19.77 -14.12 -0.81
CA ALA A 320 18.63 -14.47 -1.65
C ALA A 320 18.91 -15.61 -2.65
N GLY A 321 20.10 -16.23 -2.60
CA GLY A 321 20.47 -17.35 -3.47
C GLY A 321 20.75 -16.92 -4.91
N VAL A 322 21.06 -15.65 -5.17
CA VAL A 322 21.47 -15.14 -6.47
C VAL A 322 22.88 -15.64 -6.77
N LYS A 323 22.97 -16.77 -7.48
CA LYS A 323 24.24 -17.48 -7.73
C LYS A 323 25.14 -16.84 -8.80
N ARG A 324 24.70 -15.77 -9.48
CA ARG A 324 25.49 -15.14 -10.54
C ARG A 324 25.08 -13.68 -10.80
N PHE A 325 25.99 -12.75 -10.60
CA PHE A 325 25.91 -11.40 -11.15
C PHE A 325 26.36 -11.43 -12.61
N ILE A 326 25.50 -10.96 -13.53
CA ILE A 326 25.92 -10.67 -14.91
C ILE A 326 26.18 -9.17 -14.96
N SER A 327 27.45 -8.79 -15.11
CA SER A 327 27.84 -7.43 -15.49
C SER A 327 27.11 -7.06 -16.79
N SER A 328 26.47 -5.90 -16.81
CA SER A 328 25.58 -5.41 -17.87
C SER A 328 26.33 -5.11 -19.17
N LYS A 329 26.73 -6.13 -19.91
CA LYS A 329 27.06 -5.95 -21.33
C LYS A 329 26.33 -6.87 -22.31
N PHE A 330 25.35 -7.66 -21.88
CA PHE A 330 24.56 -8.46 -22.83
C PHE A 330 23.07 -8.57 -22.47
N GLY A 331 22.29 -7.70 -23.14
CA GLY A 331 20.85 -7.82 -23.42
C GLY A 331 20.09 -6.50 -23.22
N GLY A 332 19.75 -5.69 -24.22
CA GLY A 332 19.91 -5.73 -25.68
C GLY A 332 19.52 -4.36 -26.28
N ASN A 333 20.13 -4.00 -27.41
CA ASN A 333 19.92 -2.80 -28.25
C ASN A 333 19.14 -1.60 -27.67
N THR A 334 19.72 -0.91 -26.68
CA THR A 334 19.41 0.51 -26.42
C THR A 334 20.74 1.27 -26.31
N GLN A 335 20.92 2.27 -27.17
CA GLN A 335 22.12 3.09 -27.28
C GLN A 335 22.32 4.08 -26.11
N ASN A 336 21.95 3.73 -24.88
CA ASN A 336 22.23 4.58 -23.72
C ASN A 336 22.53 3.73 -22.48
N GLY A 337 23.81 3.66 -22.10
CA GLY A 337 24.37 2.75 -21.09
C GLY A 337 24.06 3.11 -19.62
N LYS A 338 22.78 3.20 -19.24
CA LYS A 338 22.37 3.49 -17.85
C LYS A 338 21.18 2.65 -17.34
N THR A 339 21.13 1.35 -17.62
CA THR A 339 20.04 0.49 -17.11
C THR A 339 20.51 -0.89 -16.64
N VAL A 340 20.02 -1.32 -15.47
CA VAL A 340 20.14 -2.67 -14.90
C VAL A 340 18.82 -3.42 -15.13
N SER A 341 18.89 -4.71 -15.49
CA SER A 341 17.72 -5.60 -15.62
C SER A 341 18.02 -6.97 -15.03
N ILE A 342 17.05 -7.53 -14.28
CA ILE A 342 17.15 -8.81 -13.58
C ILE A 342 16.30 -9.84 -14.33
N PHE A 343 16.91 -10.91 -14.86
CA PHE A 343 16.18 -12.06 -15.40
C PHE A 343 16.75 -13.39 -14.87
N ARG A 344 15.83 -14.29 -14.52
CA ARG A 344 16.08 -15.66 -14.08
C ARG A 344 16.44 -16.51 -15.31
N LYS A 345 17.69 -16.95 -15.47
CA LYS A 345 18.09 -17.72 -16.65
C LYS A 345 17.86 -19.23 -16.49
N VAL A 346 17.04 -19.77 -17.38
CA VAL A 346 16.97 -21.19 -17.74
C VAL A 346 18.12 -21.47 -18.72
N SER A 347 18.91 -22.51 -18.42
CA SER A 347 19.71 -23.38 -19.30
C SER A 347 20.80 -22.82 -20.25
N THR A 348 21.93 -23.55 -20.19
CA THR A 348 23.02 -23.85 -21.14
C THR A 348 24.04 -22.79 -21.62
N LYS A 349 25.29 -23.12 -21.25
CA LYS A 349 26.61 -22.91 -21.88
C LYS A 349 26.98 -21.51 -22.40
N ALA A 350 27.87 -20.84 -21.66
CA ALA A 350 28.90 -19.95 -22.23
C ALA A 350 30.16 -19.97 -21.35
N LYS A 351 31.31 -20.13 -22.01
CA LYS A 351 32.66 -20.20 -21.43
C LYS A 351 33.06 -18.84 -20.82
N MET A 352 33.76 -18.89 -19.69
CA MET A 352 34.18 -17.75 -18.88
C MET A 352 35.62 -17.36 -19.24
N VAL A 353 35.89 -16.08 -19.54
CA VAL A 353 37.23 -15.52 -19.55
C VAL A 353 37.41 -14.62 -18.32
N VAL A 354 38.56 -14.82 -17.69
CA VAL A 354 39.10 -14.22 -16.47
C VAL A 354 39.16 -12.69 -16.54
N ILE A 355 38.80 -12.00 -15.44
CA ILE A 355 39.56 -10.88 -14.82
C ILE A 355 38.92 -10.60 -13.44
N LEU A 356 39.56 -11.11 -12.39
CA LEU A 356 39.48 -10.60 -11.01
C LEU A 356 40.87 -10.79 -10.38
N ARG A 357 41.80 -9.89 -10.71
CA ARG A 357 42.99 -9.65 -9.90
C ARG A 357 42.88 -8.21 -9.41
N LYS A 358 43.01 -8.03 -8.11
CA LYS A 358 42.90 -6.78 -7.33
C LYS A 358 41.54 -6.54 -6.66
N ALA A 359 41.11 -7.46 -5.82
CA ALA A 359 40.61 -7.14 -4.48
C ALA A 359 40.51 -8.44 -3.66
N ALA A 360 41.02 -8.38 -2.43
CA ALA A 360 40.99 -9.40 -1.39
C ALA A 360 41.85 -10.67 -1.60
N ALA A 361 42.85 -10.79 -0.73
CA ALA A 361 43.63 -11.97 -0.50
C ALA A 361 42.74 -13.10 0.04
N VAL A 362 42.31 -14.02 -0.84
CA VAL A 362 41.77 -15.32 -0.45
C VAL A 362 42.69 -16.37 -1.04
N LYS A 363 43.41 -17.10 -0.18
CA LYS A 363 44.19 -18.28 -0.58
C LYS A 363 43.21 -19.35 -1.05
N PHE A 364 43.20 -19.65 -2.35
CA PHE A 364 42.61 -20.88 -2.85
C PHE A 364 43.67 -21.97 -2.92
N VAL A 365 43.36 -23.12 -2.34
CA VAL A 365 44.14 -24.36 -2.48
C VAL A 365 44.04 -24.82 -3.93
N THR A 366 45.17 -24.86 -4.61
CA THR A 366 45.32 -25.44 -5.95
C THR A 366 45.12 -26.95 -5.85
N MET A 367 44.07 -27.48 -6.46
CA MET A 367 44.00 -28.92 -6.76
C MET A 367 44.58 -29.15 -8.15
N ILE A 368 45.79 -29.71 -8.17
CA ILE A 368 46.49 -30.17 -9.36
C ILE A 368 45.78 -31.42 -9.87
N LEU A 369 45.43 -31.44 -11.15
CA LEU A 369 45.24 -32.68 -11.90
C LEU A 369 46.08 -32.62 -13.16
N MET A 370 46.90 -33.66 -13.29
CA MET A 370 47.97 -33.85 -14.24
C MET A 370 47.46 -34.07 -15.68
N GLY A 371 48.39 -33.98 -16.64
CA GLY A 371 48.13 -33.82 -18.07
C GLY A 371 47.53 -35.02 -18.80
N TRP A 372 47.36 -34.84 -20.12
CA TRP A 372 48.12 -35.55 -21.17
C TRP A 372 47.80 -34.94 -22.57
N LYS A 373 48.82 -34.28 -23.13
CA LYS A 373 49.36 -34.17 -24.51
C LYS A 373 48.64 -34.88 -25.71
N TRP A 374 48.36 -34.17 -26.82
CA TRP A 374 48.93 -34.29 -28.20
C TRP A 374 48.09 -33.65 -29.35
N TRP A 375 48.76 -32.82 -30.17
CA TRP A 375 48.70 -32.51 -31.63
C TRP A 375 47.37 -32.06 -32.31
N SER A 376 47.30 -30.83 -32.88
CA SER A 376 47.68 -30.38 -34.27
C SER A 376 46.66 -30.92 -35.33
N VAL A 377 45.99 -30.18 -36.23
CA VAL A 377 46.46 -29.19 -37.22
C VAL A 377 45.26 -28.85 -38.18
N PHE A 378 45.33 -27.67 -38.82
CA PHE A 378 44.65 -27.13 -40.03
C PHE A 378 43.16 -26.67 -40.04
N ASP A 379 43.02 -25.40 -40.47
CA ASP A 379 41.92 -24.77 -41.23
C ASP A 379 41.57 -25.57 -42.51
N PRO A 380 40.42 -25.35 -43.18
CA PRO A 380 39.65 -24.10 -43.27
C PRO A 380 38.23 -24.12 -42.68
#